data_AF-A0A929MRH9-F1
#
_entry.id   AF-A0A929MRH9-F1
#
_cell.length_a   1.000
_cell.length_b   1.000
_cell.length_c   1.000
_cell.angle_alpha   90.00
_cell.angle_beta   90.00
_cell.angle_gamma   90.00
#
_symmetry.space_group_name_H-M   'P 1'
#
loop_
_entity.id
_entity.type
_entity.pdbx_description
1 polymer ?
#
loop_
_entity_poly.entity_id
_entity_poly.type
_entity_poly.pdbx_seq_one_letter_code
_entity_poly.pdbx_strand_id
1 'polypeptide(L)'
;MNKHTVRRLRDVLLAIVLSLAISIAWLKLGELPLHTALVVLPLIWVGLRHGGANAVVSGVVVGLITGAIAGHFGDIVSTALIDVLPYTAAGLAGFFAKYTQKTLNNRRYSSTYLNMGTASLLVVASFLAIKVSMLWLMQQEIPFTWGTAALAGLEAWALAFVILVVLARTNVETIIPKRSRYLTRREVSRLLND
;
A
#
# COMPACT_ATOMS: atom_id res chain seq x y z
N MET A 1 11.84 -11.58 -21.79
CA MET A 1 10.79 -11.47 -20.73
C MET A 1 9.49 -11.00 -21.36
N ASN A 2 8.33 -11.59 -21.01
CA ASN A 2 7.03 -11.19 -21.57
C ASN A 2 6.72 -9.71 -21.22
N LYS A 3 6.26 -8.91 -22.19
CA LYS A 3 5.92 -7.47 -22.03
C LYS A 3 4.98 -7.22 -20.84
N HIS A 4 4.10 -8.17 -20.54
CA HIS A 4 3.20 -8.13 -19.39
C HIS A 4 3.95 -8.20 -18.05
N THR A 5 4.88 -9.14 -17.91
CA THR A 5 5.69 -9.32 -16.70
C THR A 5 6.56 -8.09 -16.45
N VAL A 6 7.13 -7.53 -17.51
CA VAL A 6 7.91 -6.27 -17.45
C VAL A 6 7.08 -5.12 -16.88
N ARG A 7 5.83 -4.94 -17.37
CA ARG A 7 4.95 -3.86 -16.87
C ARG A 7 4.57 -4.05 -15.41
N ARG A 8 4.24 -5.29 -15.01
CA ARG A 8 3.95 -5.60 -13.61
C ARG A 8 5.15 -5.30 -12.72
N LEU A 9 6.35 -5.75 -13.11
CA LEU A 9 7.58 -5.47 -12.38
C LEU A 9 7.86 -3.97 -12.28
N ARG A 10 7.64 -3.21 -13.37
CA ARG A 10 7.79 -1.76 -13.34
C ARG A 10 6.85 -1.09 -12.33
N ASP A 11 5.57 -1.50 -12.30
CA ASP A 11 4.60 -0.94 -11.36
C ASP A 11 4.97 -1.30 -9.90
N VAL A 12 5.42 -2.53 -9.66
CA VAL A 12 5.92 -2.98 -8.35
C VAL A 12 7.15 -2.17 -7.93
N LEU A 13 8.14 -2.03 -8.81
CA LEU A 13 9.33 -1.24 -8.56
C LEU A 13 9.01 0.23 -8.30
N LEU A 14 8.07 0.81 -9.05
CA LEU A 14 7.61 2.17 -8.84
C LEU A 14 6.98 2.34 -7.46
N ALA A 15 6.16 1.39 -7.02
CA ALA A 15 5.59 1.45 -5.68
C ALA A 15 6.65 1.34 -4.58
N ILE A 16 7.62 0.44 -4.73
CA ILE A 16 8.75 0.32 -3.79
C ILE A 16 9.51 1.65 -3.72
N VAL A 17 9.89 2.21 -4.87
CA VAL A 17 10.63 3.48 -4.94
C VAL A 17 9.83 4.62 -4.33
N LEU A 18 8.52 4.73 -4.61
CA LEU A 18 7.67 5.76 -4.02
C LEU A 18 7.52 5.59 -2.51
N SER A 19 7.34 4.37 -2.02
CA SER A 19 7.26 4.09 -0.58
C SER A 19 8.58 4.47 0.12
N LEU A 20 9.72 4.13 -0.47
CA LEU A 20 11.03 4.52 0.04
C LEU A 20 11.25 6.04 -0.04
N ALA A 21 10.84 6.68 -1.13
CA ALA A 21 10.94 8.13 -1.28
C ALA A 21 10.11 8.85 -0.21
N ILE A 22 8.89 8.38 0.08
CA ILE A 22 8.09 8.85 1.22
C ILE A 22 8.88 8.61 2.51
N SER A 23 9.35 7.39 2.75
CA SER A 23 10.10 7.09 3.98
C SER A 23 11.33 7.99 4.18
N ILE A 24 12.09 8.29 3.12
CA ILE A 24 13.34 9.08 3.18
C ILE A 24 13.07 10.58 3.23
N ALA A 25 12.14 11.10 2.42
CA ALA A 25 11.84 12.53 2.37
C ALA A 25 11.44 13.06 3.75
N TRP A 26 10.74 12.24 4.53
CA TRP A 26 10.21 12.65 5.84
C TRP A 26 11.17 12.40 7.00
N LEU A 27 12.21 11.56 6.85
CA LEU A 27 13.35 11.52 7.80
C LEU A 27 14.04 12.88 7.94
N LYS A 28 13.97 13.74 6.91
CA LYS A 28 14.58 15.07 6.91
C LYS A 28 13.71 16.17 7.54
N LEU A 29 12.42 15.91 7.78
CA LEU A 29 11.43 16.93 8.15
C LEU A 29 10.99 16.86 9.63
N GLY A 30 11.50 15.90 10.40
CA GLY A 30 11.15 15.70 11.81
C GLY A 30 9.95 14.76 11.98
N GLU A 31 10.03 13.89 12.98
CA GLU A 31 9.09 12.78 13.18
C GLU A 31 7.66 13.25 13.50
N LEU A 32 6.71 12.93 12.63
CA LEU A 32 5.27 13.05 12.90
C LEU A 32 4.57 11.76 12.51
N PRO A 33 3.86 11.04 13.40
CA PRO A 33 3.34 9.67 13.16
C PRO A 33 2.56 9.45 11.86
N LEU A 34 2.05 10.52 11.24
CA LEU A 34 1.49 10.55 9.88
C LEU A 34 2.43 9.93 8.84
N HIS A 35 3.74 10.15 8.97
CA HIS A 35 4.75 9.67 8.03
C HIS A 35 4.74 8.14 7.94
N THR A 36 4.69 7.48 9.10
CA THR A 36 4.78 6.02 9.20
C THR A 36 3.61 5.39 8.47
N ALA A 37 2.42 6.00 8.62
CA ALA A 37 1.18 5.52 8.03
C ALA A 37 1.07 5.79 6.52
N LEU A 38 1.71 6.82 5.98
CA LEU A 38 1.64 7.16 4.54
C LEU A 38 2.54 6.27 3.66
N VAL A 39 3.61 5.68 4.21
CA VAL A 39 4.55 4.85 3.44
C VAL A 39 3.86 3.66 2.75
N VAL A 40 2.76 3.16 3.31
CA VAL A 40 2.01 2.03 2.72
C VAL A 40 1.13 2.41 1.53
N LEU A 41 0.93 3.71 1.22
CA LEU A 41 0.03 4.15 0.14
C LEU A 41 0.39 3.55 -1.24
N PRO A 42 1.65 3.60 -1.72
CA PRO A 42 2.02 2.96 -2.98
C PRO A 42 1.83 1.44 -2.95
N LEU A 43 1.97 0.81 -1.78
CA LEU A 43 1.76 -0.63 -1.60
C LEU A 43 0.27 -1.00 -1.66
N ILE A 44 -0.61 -0.17 -1.10
CA ILE A 44 -2.08 -0.30 -1.23
C ILE A 44 -2.46 -0.25 -2.71
N TRP A 45 -1.90 0.69 -3.47
CA TRP A 45 -2.14 0.79 -4.91
C TRP A 45 -1.73 -0.48 -5.65
N VAL A 46 -0.54 -1.05 -5.38
CA VAL A 46 -0.12 -2.34 -5.96
C VAL A 46 -1.07 -3.46 -5.54
N GLY A 47 -1.53 -3.48 -4.29
CA GLY A 47 -2.48 -4.47 -3.78
C GLY A 47 -3.80 -4.43 -4.55
N LEU A 48 -4.34 -3.25 -4.81
CA LEU A 48 -5.58 -3.06 -5.57
C LEU A 48 -5.40 -3.37 -7.07
N ARG A 49 -4.23 -3.06 -7.65
CA ARG A 49 -3.95 -3.21 -9.08
C ARG A 49 -3.52 -4.62 -9.47
N HIS A 50 -2.58 -5.20 -8.72
CA HIS A 50 -1.92 -6.48 -9.03
C HIS A 50 -2.22 -7.59 -8.01
N GLY A 51 -2.93 -7.29 -6.92
CA GLY A 51 -3.34 -8.25 -5.90
C GLY A 51 -2.37 -8.35 -4.72
N GLY A 52 -2.84 -9.01 -3.65
CA GLY A 52 -2.19 -9.02 -2.34
C GLY A 52 -0.76 -9.57 -2.34
N ALA A 53 -0.50 -10.65 -3.09
CA ALA A 53 0.85 -11.24 -3.16
C ALA A 53 1.91 -10.22 -3.63
N ASN A 54 1.60 -9.39 -4.64
CA ASN A 54 2.54 -8.37 -5.10
C ASN A 54 2.73 -7.27 -4.06
N ALA A 55 1.68 -6.89 -3.33
CA ALA A 55 1.77 -5.91 -2.25
C ALA A 55 2.59 -6.43 -1.06
N VAL A 56 2.42 -7.71 -0.67
CA VAL A 56 3.23 -8.34 0.38
C VAL A 56 4.70 -8.37 -0.02
N VAL A 57 5.02 -8.86 -1.22
CA VAL A 57 6.42 -8.91 -1.70
C VAL A 57 7.02 -7.50 -1.74
N SER A 58 6.27 -6.52 -2.24
CA SER A 58 6.73 -5.12 -2.26
C SER A 58 6.95 -4.58 -0.85
N GLY A 59 6.03 -4.86 0.07
CA GLY A 59 6.13 -4.45 1.47
C GLY A 59 7.30 -5.07 2.20
N VAL A 60 7.60 -6.35 1.96
CA VAL A 60 8.79 -7.01 2.51
C VAL A 60 10.06 -6.32 2.03
N VAL A 61 10.16 -6.02 0.74
CA VAL A 61 11.34 -5.31 0.18
C VAL A 61 11.48 -3.91 0.78
N VAL A 62 10.38 -3.15 0.87
CA VAL A 62 10.39 -1.83 1.54
C VAL A 62 10.85 -1.95 2.98
N GLY A 63 10.28 -2.89 3.74
CA GLY A 63 10.61 -3.12 5.14
C GLY A 63 12.08 -3.45 5.38
N LEU A 64 12.64 -4.35 4.57
CA LEU A 64 14.06 -4.69 4.61
C LEU A 64 14.95 -3.48 4.33
N ILE A 65 14.62 -2.66 3.32
CA ILE A 65 15.42 -1.49 2.99
C ILE A 65 15.29 -0.43 4.08
N THR A 66 14.10 -0.20 4.63
CA THR A 66 13.91 0.76 5.73
C THR A 66 14.63 0.33 7.01
N GLY A 67 14.59 -0.96 7.36
CA GLY A 67 15.35 -1.49 8.50
C GLY A 67 16.86 -1.38 8.30
N ALA A 68 17.34 -1.48 7.05
CA ALA A 68 18.76 -1.33 6.72
C ALA A 68 19.22 0.10 6.91
N ILE A 69 18.41 1.06 6.45
CA ILE A 69 18.66 2.50 6.63
C ILE A 69 18.63 2.88 8.11
N ALA A 70 17.74 2.27 8.91
CA ALA A 70 17.67 2.47 10.35
C ALA A 70 18.80 1.80 11.15
N GLY A 71 19.63 0.96 10.50
CA GLY A 71 20.75 0.28 11.16
C GLY A 71 20.34 -0.93 12.00
N HIS A 72 19.11 -1.43 11.87
CA HIS A 72 18.58 -2.52 12.70
C HIS A 72 19.05 -3.93 12.28
N PHE A 73 19.85 -4.07 11.21
CA PHE A 73 20.31 -5.38 10.70
C PHE A 73 21.22 -6.17 11.65
N GLY A 74 21.71 -5.54 12.72
CA GLY A 74 22.41 -6.25 13.81
C GLY A 74 21.51 -7.20 14.60
N ASP A 75 20.19 -6.99 14.58
CA ASP A 75 19.19 -7.88 15.15
C ASP A 75 18.15 -8.27 14.10
N ILE A 76 18.27 -9.50 13.59
CA ILE A 76 17.40 -10.06 12.57
C ILE A 76 15.95 -10.16 13.07
N VAL A 77 15.74 -10.42 14.36
CA VAL A 77 14.38 -10.55 14.93
C VAL A 77 13.69 -9.20 14.97
N SER A 78 14.37 -8.16 15.46
CA SER A 78 13.86 -6.79 15.41
C SER A 78 13.60 -6.33 13.99
N THR A 79 14.52 -6.57 13.05
CA THR A 79 14.31 -6.23 11.63
C THR A 79 13.06 -6.93 11.07
N ALA A 80 12.89 -8.23 11.35
CA ALA A 80 11.74 -8.99 10.85
C ALA A 80 10.41 -8.51 11.44
N LEU A 81 10.34 -8.32 12.76
CA LEU A 81 9.09 -8.01 13.45
C LEU A 81 8.73 -6.52 13.39
N ILE A 82 9.70 -5.63 13.53
CA ILE A 82 9.46 -4.18 13.60
C ILE A 82 9.49 -3.57 12.21
N ASP A 83 10.41 -4.00 11.34
CA ASP A 83 10.63 -3.31 10.06
C ASP A 83 10.03 -4.02 8.87
N VAL A 84 9.82 -5.34 8.90
CA VAL A 84 9.26 -6.08 7.76
C VAL A 84 7.78 -6.40 7.96
N LEU A 85 7.42 -7.02 9.09
CA LEU A 85 6.07 -7.53 9.32
C LEU A 85 4.95 -6.49 9.14
N PRO A 86 5.07 -5.23 9.61
CA PRO A 86 4.00 -4.24 9.45
C PRO A 86 3.66 -3.98 7.97
N TYR A 87 4.66 -3.90 7.09
CA TYR A 87 4.44 -3.63 5.66
C TYR A 87 3.70 -4.76 4.94
N THR A 88 3.70 -5.97 5.49
CA THR A 88 2.92 -7.09 4.92
C THR A 88 1.41 -6.84 5.00
N ALA A 89 0.95 -5.94 5.88
CA ALA A 89 -0.44 -5.49 5.95
C ALA A 89 -0.95 -4.97 4.60
N ALA A 90 -0.08 -4.44 3.72
CA ALA A 90 -0.45 -4.03 2.37
C ALA A 90 -1.10 -5.15 1.54
N GLY A 91 -0.83 -6.42 1.88
CA GLY A 91 -1.50 -7.59 1.30
C GLY A 91 -3.03 -7.55 1.41
N LEU A 92 -3.57 -6.93 2.47
CA LEU A 92 -5.01 -6.86 2.73
C LEU A 92 -5.77 -6.11 1.61
N ALA A 93 -5.14 -5.12 0.97
CA ALA A 93 -5.72 -4.44 -0.18
C ALA A 93 -6.03 -5.40 -1.34
N GLY A 94 -5.30 -6.51 -1.42
CA GLY A 94 -5.50 -7.56 -2.41
C GLY A 94 -6.87 -8.23 -2.38
N PHE A 95 -7.52 -8.30 -1.21
CA PHE A 95 -8.87 -8.86 -1.08
C PHE A 95 -9.92 -8.01 -1.80
N PHE A 96 -9.67 -6.71 -1.92
CA PHE A 96 -10.56 -5.75 -2.57
C PHE A 96 -10.26 -5.56 -4.05
N ALA A 97 -9.14 -6.08 -4.56
CA ALA A 97 -8.69 -5.88 -5.94
C ALA A 97 -9.75 -6.31 -6.98
N LYS A 98 -10.33 -7.51 -6.82
CA LYS A 98 -11.35 -8.04 -7.72
C LYS A 98 -12.58 -7.13 -7.80
N TYR A 99 -13.10 -6.74 -6.64
CA TYR A 99 -14.33 -5.93 -6.55
C TYR A 99 -14.10 -4.49 -7.00
N THR A 100 -12.95 -3.90 -6.64
CA THR A 100 -12.54 -2.57 -7.09
C THR A 100 -12.46 -2.50 -8.60
N GLN A 101 -11.74 -3.45 -9.24
CA GLN A 101 -11.57 -3.43 -10.69
C GLN A 101 -12.87 -3.70 -11.44
N LYS A 102 -13.73 -4.62 -10.96
CA LYS A 102 -15.04 -4.89 -11.58
C LYS A 102 -16.00 -3.72 -11.48
N THR A 103 -16.09 -3.10 -10.30
CA THR A 103 -16.99 -1.95 -10.10
C THR A 103 -16.50 -0.74 -10.89
N LEU A 104 -15.19 -0.51 -10.93
CA LEU A 104 -14.59 0.58 -11.70
C LEU A 104 -14.75 0.39 -13.20
N ASN A 105 -14.54 -0.83 -13.73
CA ASN A 105 -14.80 -1.18 -15.12
C ASN A 105 -16.25 -0.86 -15.55
N ASN A 106 -17.20 -1.08 -14.64
CA ASN A 106 -18.62 -0.83 -14.88
C ASN A 106 -19.05 0.61 -14.50
N ARG A 107 -18.10 1.52 -14.23
CA ARG A 107 -18.32 2.91 -13.80
C ARG A 107 -19.23 3.04 -12.56
N ARG A 108 -19.27 2.01 -11.70
CA ARG A 108 -20.02 2.00 -10.43
C ARG A 108 -19.21 2.64 -9.31
N TYR A 109 -18.98 3.96 -9.44
CA TYR A 109 -18.04 4.70 -8.60
C TYR A 109 -18.32 4.62 -7.10
N SER A 110 -19.58 4.65 -6.66
CA SER A 110 -19.93 4.51 -5.23
C SER A 110 -19.35 3.23 -4.62
N SER A 111 -19.55 2.08 -5.28
CA SER A 111 -18.97 0.81 -4.83
C SER A 111 -17.45 0.77 -4.98
N THR A 112 -16.89 1.41 -6.01
CA THR A 112 -15.43 1.52 -6.15
C THR A 112 -14.81 2.29 -5.00
N TYR A 113 -15.40 3.42 -4.61
CA TYR A 113 -14.92 4.26 -3.52
C TYR A 113 -15.04 3.54 -2.18
N LEU A 114 -16.16 2.86 -1.93
CA LEU A 114 -16.29 2.04 -0.73
C LEU A 114 -15.18 0.97 -0.64
N ASN A 115 -14.93 0.25 -1.75
CA ASN A 115 -13.85 -0.76 -1.77
C ASN A 115 -12.46 -0.15 -1.52
N MET A 116 -12.14 0.99 -2.13
CA MET A 116 -10.87 1.67 -1.95
C MET A 116 -10.70 2.24 -0.53
N GLY A 117 -11.76 2.86 0.00
CA GLY A 117 -11.79 3.40 1.34
C GLY A 117 -11.61 2.32 2.40
N THR A 118 -12.34 1.21 2.29
CA THR A 118 -12.21 0.07 3.22
C THR A 118 -10.86 -0.61 3.09
N ALA A 119 -10.36 -0.83 1.87
CA ALA A 119 -9.05 -1.45 1.64
C ALA A 119 -7.93 -0.62 2.26
N SER A 120 -7.93 0.69 1.99
CA SER A 120 -6.90 1.60 2.54
C SER A 120 -7.01 1.72 4.05
N LEU A 121 -8.22 1.80 4.62
CA LEU A 121 -8.43 1.88 6.07
C LEU A 121 -7.88 0.64 6.76
N LEU A 122 -8.24 -0.56 6.25
CA LEU A 122 -7.77 -1.82 6.81
C LEU A 122 -6.25 -1.94 6.75
N VAL A 123 -5.62 -1.57 5.62
CA VAL A 123 -4.17 -1.62 5.49
C VAL A 123 -3.49 -0.66 6.47
N VAL A 124 -3.93 0.60 6.54
CA VAL A 124 -3.31 1.60 7.43
C VAL A 124 -3.50 1.21 8.90
N ALA A 125 -4.72 0.82 9.28
CA ALA A 125 -5.01 0.40 10.64
C ALA A 125 -4.21 -0.84 11.04
N SER A 126 -4.15 -1.87 10.18
CA SER A 126 -3.36 -3.08 10.46
C SER A 126 -1.86 -2.78 10.47
N PHE A 127 -1.35 -1.95 9.57
CA PHE A 127 0.06 -1.56 9.55
C PHE A 127 0.45 -0.89 10.87
N LEU A 128 -0.31 0.09 11.32
CA LEU A 128 -0.04 0.78 12.58
C LEU A 128 -0.20 -0.16 13.78
N ALA A 129 -1.31 -0.92 13.85
CA ALA A 129 -1.54 -1.86 14.94
C ALA A 129 -0.39 -2.87 15.07
N ILE A 130 0.09 -3.44 13.95
CA ILE A 130 1.22 -4.36 13.94
C ILE A 130 2.50 -3.61 14.37
N LYS A 131 2.82 -2.45 13.79
CA LYS A 131 4.04 -1.68 14.13
C LYS A 131 4.08 -1.34 15.63
N VAL A 132 2.99 -0.78 16.17
CA VAL A 132 2.90 -0.43 17.60
C VAL A 132 3.02 -1.67 18.48
N SER A 133 2.32 -2.75 18.13
CA SER A 133 2.36 -4.00 18.91
C SER A 133 3.76 -4.62 18.91
N MET A 134 4.48 -4.57 17.79
CA MET A 134 5.83 -5.12 17.69
C MET A 134 6.86 -4.25 18.40
N LEU A 135 6.74 -2.91 18.35
CA LEU A 135 7.56 -2.01 19.15
C LEU A 135 7.36 -2.28 20.66
N TRP A 136 6.12 -2.44 21.09
CA TRP A 136 5.80 -2.79 22.48
C TRP A 136 6.35 -4.16 22.89
N LEU A 137 6.15 -5.19 22.06
CA LEU A 137 6.61 -6.55 22.32
C LEU A 137 8.14 -6.64 22.42
N MET A 138 8.84 -5.88 21.57
CA MET A 138 10.31 -5.84 21.51
C MET A 138 10.92 -4.83 22.49
N GLN A 139 10.11 -4.23 23.38
CA GLN A 139 10.54 -3.24 24.38
C GLN A 139 11.32 -2.06 23.78
N GLN A 140 10.97 -1.67 22.55
CA GLN A 140 11.55 -0.52 21.86
C GLN A 140 10.81 0.76 22.25
N GLU A 141 11.49 1.90 22.12
CA GLU A 141 10.86 3.21 22.32
C GLU A 141 9.70 3.38 21.33
N ILE A 142 8.54 3.77 21.85
CA ILE A 142 7.37 4.09 21.02
C ILE A 142 7.34 5.62 20.88
N PRO A 143 7.64 6.18 19.70
CA PRO A 143 7.79 7.61 19.53
C PRO A 143 6.45 8.37 19.52
N PHE A 144 5.34 7.68 19.77
CA PHE A 144 3.99 8.24 19.71
C PHE A 144 3.03 7.56 20.72
N THR A 145 1.99 8.28 21.10
CA THR A 145 0.86 7.72 21.86
C THR A 145 -0.16 7.05 20.92
N TRP A 146 -1.05 6.23 21.47
CA TRP A 146 -2.18 5.67 20.71
C TRP A 146 -3.07 6.74 20.07
N GLY A 147 -3.30 7.86 20.75
CA GLY A 147 -4.11 8.97 20.21
C GLY A 147 -3.43 9.60 18.99
N THR A 148 -2.14 9.88 19.08
CA THR A 148 -1.36 10.44 17.96
C THR A 148 -1.20 9.45 16.81
N ALA A 149 -1.06 8.15 17.08
CA ALA A 149 -1.02 7.11 16.05
C ALA A 149 -2.37 6.95 15.34
N ALA A 150 -3.48 7.01 16.08
CA ALA A 150 -4.82 6.92 15.49
C ALA A 150 -5.13 8.12 14.59
N LEU A 151 -4.81 9.34 15.03
CA LEU A 151 -4.96 10.55 14.21
C LEU A 151 -4.11 10.48 12.94
N ALA A 152 -2.84 10.12 13.08
CA ALA A 152 -1.94 9.90 11.95
C ALA A 152 -2.46 8.84 10.97
N GLY A 153 -3.03 7.75 11.48
CA GLY A 153 -3.65 6.71 10.68
C GLY A 153 -4.87 7.20 9.92
N LEU A 154 -5.72 8.01 10.56
CA LEU A 154 -6.90 8.60 9.92
C LEU A 154 -6.51 9.60 8.81
N GLU A 155 -5.51 10.45 9.07
CA GLU A 155 -4.98 11.39 8.09
C GLU A 155 -4.34 10.67 6.89
N ALA A 156 -3.49 9.66 7.15
CA ALA A 156 -2.88 8.84 6.10
C ALA A 156 -3.94 8.09 5.29
N TRP A 157 -4.95 7.53 5.96
CA TRP A 157 -6.08 6.89 5.30
C TRP A 157 -6.85 7.89 4.42
N ALA A 158 -7.18 9.07 4.93
CA ALA A 158 -7.93 10.08 4.17
C ALA A 158 -7.16 10.51 2.93
N LEU A 159 -5.85 10.77 3.05
CA LEU A 159 -4.98 11.09 1.92
C LEU A 159 -4.89 9.93 0.91
N ALA A 160 -4.67 8.71 1.38
CA ALA A 160 -4.63 7.52 0.52
C ALA A 160 -5.94 7.32 -0.22
N PHE A 161 -7.07 7.46 0.48
CA PHE A 161 -8.39 7.34 -0.10
C PHE A 161 -8.64 8.39 -1.18
N VAL A 162 -8.37 9.67 -0.91
CA VAL A 162 -8.52 10.76 -1.89
C VAL A 162 -7.65 10.52 -3.11
N ILE A 163 -6.37 10.17 -2.93
CA ILE A 163 -5.44 9.89 -4.03
C ILE A 163 -5.96 8.72 -4.89
N LEU A 164 -6.37 7.62 -4.28
CA LEU A 164 -6.91 6.46 -4.99
C LEU A 164 -8.19 6.79 -5.76
N VAL A 165 -9.08 7.59 -5.17
CA VAL A 165 -10.32 8.05 -5.82
C VAL A 165 -10.01 8.95 -7.03
N VAL A 166 -9.07 9.88 -6.89
CA VAL A 166 -8.62 10.76 -7.98
C VAL A 166 -8.01 9.94 -9.11
N LEU A 167 -7.14 8.97 -8.79
CA LEU A 167 -6.56 8.05 -9.78
C LEU A 167 -7.66 7.26 -10.51
N ALA A 168 -8.63 6.71 -9.78
CA ALA A 168 -9.74 5.96 -10.36
C ALA A 168 -10.63 6.80 -11.29
N ARG A 169 -10.78 8.09 -10.99
CA ARG A 169 -11.58 9.03 -11.79
C ARG A 169 -10.86 9.55 -13.01
N THR A 170 -9.59 9.90 -12.86
CA THR A 170 -8.81 10.57 -13.91
C THR A 170 -8.23 9.58 -14.91
N ASN A 171 -7.78 8.40 -14.45
CA ASN A 171 -7.15 7.43 -15.32
C ASN A 171 -7.41 6.00 -14.81
N VAL A 172 -8.47 5.37 -15.32
CA VAL A 172 -8.87 4.01 -14.94
C VAL A 172 -7.75 2.98 -15.16
N GLU A 173 -6.88 3.18 -16.16
CA GLU A 173 -5.73 2.29 -16.42
C GLU A 173 -4.68 2.32 -15.30
N THR A 174 -4.73 3.31 -14.40
CA THR A 174 -3.87 3.34 -13.20
C THR A 174 -4.31 2.32 -12.16
N ILE A 175 -5.58 1.92 -12.14
CA ILE A 175 -6.12 0.93 -11.19
C ILE A 175 -6.32 -0.42 -11.87
N ILE A 176 -6.79 -0.43 -13.13
CA ILE A 176 -7.06 -1.65 -13.89
C ILE A 176 -5.88 -1.91 -14.85
N PRO A 177 -5.08 -2.97 -14.65
CA PRO A 177 -4.03 -3.30 -15.60
C PRO A 177 -4.64 -3.80 -16.91
N LYS A 178 -3.98 -3.52 -18.06
CA LYS A 178 -4.45 -3.92 -19.40
C LYS A 178 -4.72 -5.42 -19.59
N ARG A 179 -4.23 -6.28 -18.70
CA ARG A 179 -4.61 -7.70 -18.61
C ARG A 179 -4.90 -8.03 -17.16
N SER A 180 -6.02 -7.52 -16.66
CA SER A 180 -6.51 -7.90 -15.35
C SER A 180 -6.92 -9.37 -15.34
N ARG A 181 -6.49 -10.10 -14.30
CA ARG A 181 -6.98 -11.46 -14.02
C ARG A 181 -8.42 -11.48 -13.48
N TYR A 182 -8.94 -10.31 -13.11
CA TYR A 182 -10.25 -10.17 -12.48
C TYR A 182 -11.36 -9.81 -13.47
N LEU A 183 -10.98 -9.44 -14.71
CA LEU A 183 -11.87 -9.09 -15.80
C LEU A 183 -11.71 -10.10 -16.94
N THR A 184 -12.82 -10.38 -17.62
CA THR A 184 -12.84 -11.20 -18.83
C THR A 184 -12.22 -10.45 -20.01
N ARG A 185 -11.81 -11.19 -21.07
CA ARG A 185 -11.24 -10.56 -22.28
C ARG A 185 -12.18 -9.53 -22.92
N ARG A 186 -13.50 -9.77 -22.87
CA ARG A 186 -14.53 -8.86 -23.40
C ARG A 186 -14.64 -7.58 -22.57
N GLU A 187 -14.57 -7.68 -21.24
CA GLU A 187 -14.58 -6.51 -20.35
C GLU A 187 -13.33 -5.64 -20.56
N VAL A 188 -12.16 -6.27 -20.72
CA VAL A 188 -10.89 -5.56 -20.95
C VAL A 188 -10.84 -4.88 -22.32
N SER A 189 -11.36 -5.49 -23.39
CA SER A 189 -11.35 -4.88 -24.73
C SER A 189 -12.22 -3.64 -24.82
N ARG A 190 -13.32 -3.59 -24.05
CA ARG A 190 -14.20 -2.41 -24.00
C ARG A 190 -13.51 -1.20 -23.37
N LEU A 191 -12.67 -1.42 -22.35
CA LEU A 191 -11.86 -0.37 -21.72
C LEU A 191 -10.77 0.22 -22.61
N LEU A 192 -10.29 -0.52 -23.63
CA LEU A 192 -9.18 -0.08 -24.50
C LEU A 192 -9.66 0.62 -25.77
N ASN A 193 -10.96 0.49 -26.09
CA ASN A 193 -11.57 1.01 -27.30
C ASN A 193 -12.56 2.15 -27.03
N ASP A 194 -12.84 2.44 -25.75
CA ASP A 194 -13.57 3.62 -25.27
C ASP A 194 -12.56 4.72 -24.87
#